data_AF-B7J6D8-F1
#
_entry.id   AF-B7J6D8-F1
#
_cell.length_a   1.000
_cell.length_b   1.000
_cell.length_c   1.000
_cell.angle_alpha   90.00
_cell.angle_beta   90.00
_cell.angle_gamma   90.00
#
_symmetry.space_group_name_H-M   'P 1'
#
loop_
_entity.id
_entity.type
_entity.pdbx_description
1 polymer ?
#
loop_
_entity_poly.entity_id
_entity_poly.type
_entity_poly.pdbx_seq_one_letter_code
_entity_poly.pdbx_strand_id
1 'polypeptide(L)'
;MKPGQPFADLPKLAAHLRGELENKKAILLYAYNGTGKTRLSMAFKDIGKQGDARDTLYFNAFTEDLFHWENDFEGDNDHRLTLNAASRFFAGLAELEMDNRIRPLLQRYADFDFRIDYEKWDVVFSRRVKNENYVPGSKKLMQRFAFEEKTHIKVSRGEENIFVWCFFLAIVQLALDGAEAYQWVKYVYIDDPISSLDEHNAIAVANHLAQLLKRPGSKLKTVISTHHTLFFNVLCNEFKGKAFRYFLRNAPTGSYSLVDTSATPFLHHLASIIELDEAQKSGALYTHHFNMMRRVMEQTSIFLGLEDWAECIRVAGDLDEALSKRMIDLMSHGDYSLYEPREMMEENKAHFRRIFRAFLNRYPFNPKLFPVAPEDDNVGEEPTLLQWGENR
;
A
#
# COMPACT_ATOMS: atom_id res chain seq x y z
N MET A 1 -14.23 18.39 4.68
CA MET A 1 -13.09 17.92 5.50
C MET A 1 -12.41 19.13 6.10
N LYS A 2 -11.80 19.02 7.29
CA LYS A 2 -10.95 20.10 7.82
C LYS A 2 -9.77 20.31 6.86
N PRO A 3 -9.28 21.56 6.69
CA PRO A 3 -8.05 21.78 5.92
C PRO A 3 -6.91 20.97 6.54
N GLY A 4 -6.11 20.32 5.69
CA GLY A 4 -4.98 19.51 6.15
C GLY A 4 -3.87 20.36 6.74
N GLN A 5 -3.22 19.85 7.78
CA GLN A 5 -2.07 20.51 8.39
C GLN A 5 -0.85 20.42 7.45
N PRO A 6 -0.25 21.55 7.04
CA PRO A 6 0.88 21.53 6.11
C PRO A 6 2.20 21.24 6.81
N PHE A 7 3.10 20.55 6.10
CA PHE A 7 4.47 20.25 6.49
C PHE A 7 5.41 20.54 5.32
N ALA A 8 6.54 21.18 5.60
CA ALA A 8 7.49 21.55 4.55
C ALA A 8 8.24 20.34 3.96
N ASP A 9 8.47 19.30 4.77
CA ASP A 9 9.32 18.15 4.43
C ASP A 9 8.96 16.90 5.26
N LEU A 10 9.51 15.74 4.85
CA LEU A 10 9.30 14.46 5.54
C LEU A 10 9.87 14.42 6.97
N PRO A 11 11.06 14.96 7.26
CA PRO A 11 11.57 15.00 8.64
C PRO A 11 10.63 15.71 9.63
N LYS A 12 10.07 16.86 9.25
CA LYS A 12 9.09 17.59 10.09
C LYS A 12 7.81 16.79 10.28
N LEU A 13 7.30 16.18 9.21
CA LEU A 13 6.14 15.29 9.30
C LEU A 13 6.42 14.10 10.22
N ALA A 14 7.57 13.45 10.08
CA ALA A 14 7.98 12.33 10.92
C ALA A 14 8.11 12.71 12.40
N ALA A 15 8.69 13.89 12.69
CA ALA A 15 8.78 14.43 14.05
C ALA A 15 7.38 14.68 14.64
N HIS A 16 6.46 15.22 13.84
CA HIS A 16 5.07 15.40 14.25
C HIS A 16 4.39 14.06 14.57
N LEU A 17 4.55 13.03 13.72
CA LEU A 17 3.99 11.69 13.96
C LEU A 17 4.55 11.08 15.27
N ARG A 18 5.85 11.25 15.56
CA ARG A 18 6.44 10.82 16.84
C ARG A 18 5.80 11.52 18.04
N GLY A 19 5.52 12.83 17.92
CA GLY A 19 4.82 13.60 18.94
C GLY A 19 3.38 13.13 19.17
N GLU A 20 2.62 12.89 18.09
CA GLU A 20 1.26 12.34 18.18
C GLU A 20 1.22 10.97 18.87
N LEU A 21 2.27 10.16 18.70
CA LEU A 21 2.39 8.87 19.38
C LEU A 21 2.61 8.96 20.90
N GLU A 22 2.86 10.14 21.46
CA GLU A 22 2.81 10.37 22.90
C GLU A 22 1.35 10.44 23.41
N ASN A 23 0.40 10.84 22.56
CA ASN A 23 -1.02 10.95 22.89
C ASN A 23 -1.82 9.66 22.59
N LYS A 24 -1.49 8.97 21.50
CA LYS A 24 -2.11 7.68 21.12
C LYS A 24 -1.07 6.66 20.71
N LYS A 25 -1.34 5.37 20.96
CA LYS A 25 -0.39 4.29 20.64
C LYS A 25 -0.31 3.95 19.14
N ALA A 26 -1.26 4.40 18.34
CA ALA A 26 -1.35 4.02 16.94
C ALA A 26 -1.73 5.21 16.05
N ILE A 27 -1.09 5.28 14.89
CA ILE A 27 -1.43 6.18 13.79
C ILE A 27 -1.68 5.33 12.55
N LEU A 28 -2.85 5.50 11.94
CA LEU A 28 -3.19 4.93 10.65
C LEU A 28 -3.09 6.02 9.59
N LEU A 29 -2.24 5.80 8.59
CA LEU A 29 -1.92 6.76 7.55
C LEU A 29 -2.31 6.19 6.19
N TYR A 30 -3.39 6.69 5.60
CA TYR A 30 -3.67 6.40 4.21
C TYR A 30 -2.85 7.35 3.33
N ALA A 31 -2.15 6.82 2.32
CA ALA A 31 -1.50 7.64 1.30
C ALA A 31 -1.35 6.86 0.00
N TYR A 32 -1.49 7.55 -1.12
CA TYR A 32 -1.36 6.95 -2.44
C TYR A 32 0.07 6.49 -2.75
N ASN A 33 0.20 5.75 -3.84
CA ASN A 33 1.50 5.39 -4.37
C ASN A 33 2.22 6.65 -4.87
N GLY A 34 3.54 6.70 -4.71
CA GLY A 34 4.32 7.89 -5.06
C GLY A 34 4.31 9.04 -4.03
N THR A 35 3.43 9.03 -3.02
CA THR A 35 3.39 10.06 -1.95
C THR A 35 4.62 10.04 -1.03
N GLY A 36 5.50 9.03 -1.14
CA GLY A 36 6.74 8.96 -0.37
C GLY A 36 6.63 8.27 0.98
N LYS A 37 5.66 7.37 1.17
CA LYS A 37 5.47 6.61 2.43
C LYS A 37 6.72 5.87 2.90
N THR A 38 7.44 5.22 1.98
CA THR A 38 8.70 4.53 2.30
C THR A 38 9.77 5.51 2.78
N ARG A 39 9.90 6.68 2.12
CA ARG A 39 10.81 7.74 2.56
C ARG A 39 10.40 8.32 3.92
N LEU A 40 9.09 8.43 4.19
CA LEU A 40 8.57 8.84 5.50
C LEU A 40 8.93 7.84 6.60
N SER A 41 8.80 6.53 6.34
CA SER A 41 9.20 5.48 7.28
C SER A 41 10.69 5.58 7.65
N MET A 42 11.55 5.87 6.67
CA MET A 42 12.98 6.06 6.89
C MET A 42 13.28 7.33 7.67
N ALA A 43 12.65 8.45 7.31
CA ALA A 43 12.78 9.71 8.07
C ALA A 43 12.32 9.54 9.52
N PHE A 44 11.24 8.79 9.76
CA PHE A 44 10.76 8.46 11.10
C PHE A 44 11.76 7.64 11.89
N LYS A 45 12.33 6.60 11.28
CA LYS A 45 13.33 5.74 11.92
C LYS A 45 14.65 6.49 12.17
N ASP A 46 15.06 7.38 11.28
CA ASP A 46 16.33 8.10 11.38
C ASP A 46 16.33 9.14 12.52
N ILE A 47 15.18 9.67 12.93
CA ILE A 47 15.08 10.54 14.12
C ILE A 47 15.59 9.83 15.40
N GLY A 48 15.33 8.53 15.52
CA GLY A 48 15.75 7.73 16.67
C GLY A 48 17.12 7.08 16.50
N LYS A 49 17.80 7.31 15.37
CA LYS A 49 19.12 6.75 15.09
C LYS A 49 20.19 7.72 15.62
N GLN A 50 20.76 7.42 16.78
CA GLN A 50 21.82 8.22 17.40
C GLN A 50 23.07 7.34 17.59
N GLY A 51 24.01 7.42 16.64
CA GLY A 51 25.15 6.50 16.59
C GLY A 51 24.67 5.06 16.41
N ASP A 52 25.00 4.21 17.38
CA ASP A 52 24.55 2.80 17.43
C ASP A 52 23.17 2.60 18.06
N ALA A 53 22.65 3.60 18.78
CA ALA A 53 21.33 3.52 19.40
C ALA A 53 20.22 3.66 18.36
N ARG A 54 19.16 2.88 18.53
CA ARG A 54 17.96 2.87 17.68
C ARG A 54 16.74 2.63 18.56
N ASP A 55 15.59 3.11 18.09
CA ASP A 55 14.32 2.97 18.81
C ASP A 55 13.14 2.50 17.94
N THR A 56 13.38 2.29 16.64
CA THR A 56 12.32 2.01 15.66
C THR A 56 12.60 0.73 14.88
N LEU A 57 11.68 -0.23 15.00
CA LEU A 57 11.58 -1.38 14.11
C LEU A 57 10.68 -1.00 12.93
N TYR A 58 11.02 -1.40 11.70
CA TYR A 58 10.24 -1.03 10.53
C TYR A 58 10.05 -2.18 9.55
N PHE A 59 8.94 -2.13 8.81
CA PHE A 59 8.63 -2.97 7.66
C PHE A 59 8.34 -2.07 6.47
N ASN A 60 9.11 -2.22 5.40
CA ASN A 60 9.00 -1.48 4.14
C ASN A 60 9.85 -2.21 3.08
N ALA A 61 9.96 -1.63 1.87
CA ALA A 61 10.79 -2.18 0.79
C ALA A 61 12.23 -2.53 1.22
N PHE A 62 12.90 -1.70 2.05
CA PHE A 62 14.25 -2.00 2.54
C PHE A 62 14.32 -3.24 3.44
N THR A 63 13.21 -3.59 4.09
CA THR A 63 13.10 -4.82 4.90
C THR A 63 12.88 -6.02 4.00
N GLU A 64 12.06 -5.88 2.96
CA GLU A 64 11.84 -6.91 1.94
C GLU A 64 13.13 -7.23 1.19
N ASP A 65 13.94 -6.22 0.86
CA ASP A 65 15.26 -6.37 0.22
C ASP A 65 16.29 -7.17 1.06
N LEU A 66 16.00 -7.45 2.33
CA LEU A 66 16.83 -8.35 3.16
C LEU A 66 16.61 -9.84 2.83
N PHE A 67 15.61 -10.15 2.01
CA PHE A 67 15.20 -11.49 1.62
C PHE A 67 15.41 -11.65 0.11
N HIS A 68 16.42 -12.40 -0.28
CA HIS A 68 16.79 -12.61 -1.68
C HIS A 68 16.33 -13.97 -2.17
N TRP A 69 15.52 -13.99 -3.23
CA TRP A 69 15.02 -15.23 -3.83
C TRP A 69 16.01 -15.76 -4.86
N GLU A 70 16.53 -16.97 -4.63
CA GLU A 70 17.37 -17.68 -5.59
C GLU A 70 16.54 -18.80 -6.24
N ASN A 71 16.11 -18.57 -7.48
CA ASN A 71 15.21 -19.48 -8.19
C ASN A 71 15.90 -20.30 -9.29
N ASP A 72 17.08 -19.88 -9.77
CA ASP A 72 17.67 -20.35 -11.04
C ASP A 72 18.96 -21.17 -10.85
N PHE A 73 18.99 -22.12 -9.90
CA PHE A 73 20.11 -23.06 -9.79
C PHE A 73 20.09 -24.11 -10.91
N GLU A 74 21.28 -24.64 -11.27
CA GLU A 74 21.41 -25.67 -12.30
C GLU A 74 20.41 -26.82 -12.07
N GLY A 75 19.50 -27.00 -13.04
CA GLY A 75 18.51 -28.08 -13.03
C GLY A 75 17.15 -27.74 -12.39
N ASP A 76 16.88 -26.49 -12.00
CA ASP A 76 15.55 -26.03 -11.54
C ASP A 76 15.01 -26.80 -10.31
N ASN A 77 15.92 -27.31 -9.48
CA ASN A 77 15.61 -28.22 -8.37
C ASN A 77 15.96 -27.66 -6.98
N ASP A 78 16.61 -26.49 -6.90
CA ASP A 78 17.03 -25.89 -5.61
C ASP A 78 16.47 -24.48 -5.47
N HIS A 79 15.17 -24.36 -5.20
CA HIS A 79 14.56 -23.06 -4.89
C HIS A 79 14.75 -22.71 -3.41
N ARG A 80 15.36 -21.56 -3.14
CA ARG A 80 15.64 -21.11 -1.77
C ARG A 80 15.57 -19.60 -1.61
N LEU A 81 15.31 -19.18 -0.38
CA LEU A 81 15.32 -17.77 0.02
C LEU A 81 16.52 -17.51 0.92
N THR A 82 17.44 -16.68 0.47
CA THR A 82 18.63 -16.30 1.22
C THR A 82 18.34 -15.06 2.04
N LEU A 83 18.75 -15.08 3.30
CA LEU A 83 18.59 -13.98 4.25
C LEU A 83 19.92 -13.24 4.36
N ASN A 84 19.89 -11.90 4.31
CA ASN A 84 21.10 -11.09 4.48
C ASN A 84 21.59 -11.11 5.94
N ALA A 85 22.34 -12.15 6.30
CA ALA A 85 22.87 -12.39 7.64
C ALA A 85 23.71 -11.23 8.22
N ALA A 86 24.31 -10.40 7.36
CA ALA A 86 25.08 -9.23 7.79
C ALA A 86 24.18 -8.09 8.33
N SER A 87 22.88 -8.14 8.06
CA SER A 87 21.93 -7.17 8.60
C SER A 87 21.73 -7.40 10.09
N ARG A 88 21.91 -6.34 10.88
CA ARG A 88 21.57 -6.33 12.32
C ARG A 88 20.10 -6.65 12.60
N PHE A 89 19.23 -6.66 11.58
CA PHE A 89 17.85 -7.13 11.67
C PHE A 89 17.78 -8.61 12.11
N PHE A 90 18.73 -9.44 11.69
CA PHE A 90 18.77 -10.87 12.02
C PHE A 90 19.65 -11.21 13.24
N ALA A 91 20.26 -10.20 13.88
CA ALA A 91 21.17 -10.42 14.99
C ALA A 91 20.44 -11.07 16.18
N GLY A 92 20.97 -12.20 16.66
CA GLY A 92 20.41 -12.96 17.78
C GLY A 92 19.21 -13.84 17.44
N LEU A 93 18.73 -13.86 16.19
CA LEU A 93 17.55 -14.65 15.81
C LEU A 93 17.77 -16.17 15.85
N ALA A 94 19.01 -16.62 15.63
CA ALA A 94 19.36 -18.05 15.69
C ALA A 94 19.07 -18.66 17.08
N GLU A 95 19.14 -17.85 18.15
CA GLU A 95 18.90 -18.29 19.53
C GLU A 95 17.42 -18.21 19.93
N LEU A 96 16.55 -17.67 19.06
CA LEU A 96 15.15 -17.34 19.38
C LEU A 96 14.11 -18.28 18.75
N GLU A 97 14.56 -19.39 18.16
CA GLU A 97 13.73 -20.43 17.52
C GLU A 97 12.68 -19.84 16.56
N MET A 98 13.13 -19.03 15.59
CA MET A 98 12.22 -18.27 14.72
C MET A 98 11.26 -19.15 13.92
N ASP A 99 11.67 -20.36 13.51
CA ASP A 99 10.80 -21.33 12.83
C ASP A 99 9.51 -21.60 13.63
N ASN A 100 9.64 -21.83 14.95
CA ASN A 100 8.52 -22.13 15.83
C ASN A 100 7.57 -20.94 16.01
N ARG A 101 8.09 -19.71 15.87
CA ARG A 101 7.31 -18.47 15.99
C ARG A 101 6.64 -18.06 14.70
N ILE A 102 7.30 -18.26 13.56
CA ILE A 102 6.80 -17.87 12.24
C ILE A 102 5.74 -18.86 11.77
N ARG A 103 5.93 -20.15 12.00
CA ARG A 103 5.05 -21.23 11.50
C ARG A 103 3.57 -21.06 11.87
N PRO A 104 3.19 -20.76 13.13
CA PRO A 104 1.78 -20.50 13.49
C PRO A 104 1.18 -19.23 12.88
N LEU A 105 2.02 -18.30 12.40
CA LEU A 105 1.57 -17.10 11.68
C LEU A 105 1.34 -17.45 10.21
N LEU A 106 2.29 -18.16 9.59
CA LEU A 106 2.26 -18.54 8.18
C LEU A 106 1.08 -19.46 7.85
N GLN A 107 0.82 -20.46 8.70
CA GLN A 107 -0.26 -21.44 8.52
C GLN A 107 -1.66 -20.81 8.49
N ARG A 108 -1.81 -19.53 8.85
CA ARG A 108 -3.07 -18.79 8.76
C ARG A 108 -3.37 -18.30 7.34
N TYR A 109 -2.35 -18.18 6.50
CA TYR A 109 -2.44 -17.53 5.20
C TYR A 109 -2.05 -18.45 4.05
N ALA A 110 -1.19 -19.44 4.31
CA ALA A 110 -0.68 -20.31 3.27
C ALA A 110 -0.52 -21.77 3.73
N ASP A 111 -0.68 -22.68 2.77
CA ASP A 111 -0.55 -24.13 2.95
C ASP A 111 0.81 -24.61 2.42
N PHE A 112 1.87 -24.18 3.09
CA PHE A 112 3.23 -24.70 2.92
C PHE A 112 4.00 -24.58 4.23
N ASP A 113 5.12 -25.30 4.28
CA ASP A 113 6.01 -25.39 5.41
C ASP A 113 7.41 -24.87 4.99
N PHE A 114 8.28 -24.61 5.96
CA PHE A 114 9.62 -24.10 5.72
C PHE A 114 10.58 -24.54 6.83
N ARG A 115 11.88 -24.51 6.50
CA ARG A 115 12.97 -24.69 7.45
C ARG A 115 14.04 -23.63 7.18
N ILE A 116 14.48 -22.97 8.25
CA ILE A 116 15.60 -22.02 8.21
C ILE A 116 16.89 -22.77 8.55
N ASP A 117 17.88 -22.69 7.65
CA ASP A 117 19.26 -23.07 7.92
C ASP A 117 19.98 -21.84 8.48
N TYR A 118 20.25 -21.82 9.79
CA TYR A 118 20.90 -20.69 10.46
C TYR A 118 22.41 -20.62 10.24
N GLU A 119 23.04 -21.66 9.68
CA GLU A 119 24.45 -21.63 9.31
C GLU A 119 24.62 -20.91 7.96
N LYS A 120 23.76 -21.24 7.00
CA LYS A 120 23.78 -20.66 5.65
C LYS A 120 22.91 -19.41 5.50
N TRP A 121 21.97 -19.21 6.42
CA TRP A 121 20.90 -18.22 6.32
C TRP A 121 20.00 -18.42 5.10
N ASP A 122 19.74 -19.68 4.76
CA ASP A 122 18.83 -20.07 3.68
C ASP A 122 17.51 -20.60 4.23
N VAL A 123 16.41 -20.32 3.55
CA VAL A 123 15.09 -20.88 3.83
C VAL A 123 14.68 -21.80 2.70
N VAL A 124 14.37 -23.04 3.06
CA VAL A 124 13.84 -24.06 2.13
C VAL A 124 12.37 -24.27 2.44
N PHE A 125 11.54 -24.23 1.40
CA PHE A 125 10.10 -24.45 1.50
C PHE A 125 9.72 -25.89 1.17
N SER A 126 8.68 -26.39 1.83
CA SER A 126 8.14 -27.72 1.58
C SER A 126 6.61 -27.74 1.59
N ARG A 127 6.02 -28.76 0.96
CA ARG A 127 4.57 -29.00 1.00
C ARG A 127 4.30 -30.49 1.11
N ARG A 128 3.28 -30.84 1.89
CA ARG A 128 2.78 -32.22 1.95
C ARG A 128 1.89 -32.49 0.74
N VAL A 129 2.28 -33.46 -0.07
CA VAL A 129 1.55 -33.87 -1.26
C VAL A 129 1.09 -35.31 -1.12
N LYS A 130 0.01 -35.67 -1.81
CA LYS A 130 -0.43 -37.07 -1.84
C LYS A 130 0.62 -37.91 -2.55
N ASN A 131 1.01 -39.00 -1.93
CA ASN A 131 1.96 -39.93 -2.52
C ASN A 131 1.21 -40.81 -3.54
N GLU A 132 1.47 -40.61 -4.82
CA GLU A 132 0.86 -41.39 -5.92
C GLU A 132 1.24 -42.88 -5.86
N ASN A 133 2.35 -43.22 -5.21
CA ASN A 133 2.83 -44.59 -5.05
C ASN A 133 2.29 -45.28 -3.79
N TYR A 134 1.38 -44.64 -3.05
CA TYR A 134 0.84 -45.19 -1.81
C TYR A 134 0.06 -46.48 -2.04
N VAL A 135 0.46 -47.55 -1.35
CA VAL A 135 -0.23 -48.85 -1.35
C VAL A 135 -0.47 -49.28 0.10
N PRO A 136 -1.74 -49.37 0.55
CA PRO A 136 -2.06 -49.81 1.90
C PRO A 136 -1.40 -51.17 2.24
N GLY A 137 -0.64 -51.21 3.34
CA GLY A 137 0.03 -52.43 3.79
C GLY A 137 1.35 -52.79 3.09
N SER A 138 1.87 -51.94 2.19
CA SER A 138 3.17 -52.18 1.54
C SER A 138 4.33 -52.12 2.54
N LYS A 139 5.28 -53.05 2.41
CA LYS A 139 6.54 -53.07 3.17
C LYS A 139 7.62 -52.16 2.56
N LYS A 140 7.41 -51.65 1.34
CA LYS A 140 8.35 -50.72 0.68
C LYS A 140 8.16 -49.33 1.25
N LEU A 141 9.25 -48.70 1.72
CA LEU A 141 9.24 -47.39 2.38
C LEU A 141 8.50 -46.32 1.55
N MET A 142 8.81 -46.24 0.24
CA MET A 142 8.22 -45.28 -0.70
C MET A 142 6.71 -45.43 -0.93
N GLN A 143 6.11 -46.56 -0.54
CA GLN A 143 4.69 -46.85 -0.77
C GLN A 143 3.89 -46.90 0.54
N ARG A 144 4.56 -46.68 1.67
CA ARG A 144 4.01 -46.90 3.01
C ARG A 144 3.20 -45.72 3.54
N PHE A 145 3.54 -44.50 3.11
CA PHE A 145 2.93 -43.27 3.57
C PHE A 145 2.00 -42.70 2.50
N ALA A 146 0.78 -42.32 2.90
CA ALA A 146 -0.22 -41.73 2.01
C ALA A 146 0.15 -40.32 1.54
N PHE A 147 1.08 -39.68 2.24
CA PHE A 147 1.60 -38.36 1.93
C PHE A 147 3.12 -38.41 1.95
N GLU A 148 3.72 -37.61 1.08
CA GLU A 148 5.16 -37.34 1.06
C GLU A 148 5.40 -35.83 1.18
N GLU A 149 6.58 -35.47 1.66
CA GLU A 149 6.99 -34.08 1.75
C GLU A 149 7.83 -33.74 0.52
N LYS A 150 7.33 -32.82 -0.30
CA LYS A 150 8.09 -32.26 -1.40
C LYS A 150 8.82 -31.03 -0.89
N THR A 151 10.15 -31.08 -0.84
CA THR A 151 11.05 -30.00 -0.41
C THR A 151 11.55 -29.18 -1.61
N HIS A 152 12.16 -28.02 -1.34
CA HIS A 152 12.69 -27.09 -2.36
C HIS A 152 11.62 -26.67 -3.37
N ILE A 153 10.39 -26.45 -2.90
CA ILE A 153 9.30 -26.00 -3.78
C ILE A 153 9.44 -24.51 -4.08
N LYS A 154 9.09 -24.11 -5.32
CA LYS A 154 8.83 -22.71 -5.64
C LYS A 154 7.46 -22.31 -5.09
N VAL A 155 7.43 -21.26 -4.27
CA VAL A 155 6.20 -20.62 -3.80
C VAL A 155 5.85 -19.41 -4.68
N SER A 156 4.58 -18.99 -4.73
CA SER A 156 4.13 -17.84 -5.51
C SER A 156 4.63 -16.51 -4.92
N ARG A 157 4.70 -15.43 -5.71
CA ARG A 157 5.10 -14.10 -5.21
C ARG A 157 4.26 -13.59 -4.02
N GLY A 158 2.98 -13.95 -3.97
CA GLY A 158 2.13 -13.62 -2.81
C GLY A 158 2.53 -14.42 -1.56
N GLU A 159 2.87 -15.70 -1.72
CA GLU A 159 3.39 -16.56 -0.66
C GLU A 159 4.82 -16.15 -0.20
N GLU A 160 5.63 -15.60 -1.10
CA GLU A 160 6.92 -14.99 -0.77
C GLU A 160 6.72 -13.79 0.18
N ASN A 161 5.86 -12.86 -0.22
CA ASN A 161 5.56 -11.66 0.56
C ASN A 161 4.92 -12.00 1.92
N ILE A 162 4.00 -12.98 1.96
CA ILE A 162 3.37 -13.37 3.24
C ILE A 162 4.37 -14.01 4.19
N PHE A 163 5.38 -14.74 3.68
CA PHE A 163 6.44 -15.31 4.51
C PHE A 163 7.28 -14.19 5.16
N VAL A 164 7.75 -13.23 4.36
CA VAL A 164 8.52 -12.08 4.85
C VAL A 164 7.71 -11.26 5.87
N TRP A 165 6.42 -11.09 5.63
CA TRP A 165 5.50 -10.47 6.57
C TRP A 165 5.35 -11.26 7.87
N CYS A 166 5.18 -12.58 7.80
CA CYS A 166 5.11 -13.44 8.99
C CYS A 166 6.41 -13.42 9.80
N PHE A 167 7.56 -13.37 9.12
CA PHE A 167 8.87 -13.18 9.73
C PHE A 167 8.92 -11.89 10.54
N PHE A 168 8.49 -10.78 9.94
CA PHE A 168 8.42 -9.50 10.62
C PHE A 168 7.45 -9.51 11.82
N LEU A 169 6.27 -10.12 11.68
CA LEU A 169 5.31 -10.25 12.78
C LEU A 169 5.87 -11.04 13.97
N ALA A 170 6.67 -12.08 13.72
CA ALA A 170 7.35 -12.83 14.77
C ALA A 170 8.35 -11.94 15.55
N ILE A 171 9.05 -11.03 14.86
CA ILE A 171 9.92 -10.03 15.51
C ILE A 171 9.10 -9.03 16.33
N VAL A 172 7.97 -8.54 15.81
CA VAL A 172 7.07 -7.66 16.58
C VAL A 172 6.55 -8.37 17.83
N GLN A 173 6.25 -9.67 17.76
CA GLN A 173 5.89 -10.48 18.92
C GLN A 173 7.01 -10.52 19.96
N LEU A 174 8.26 -10.74 19.54
CA LEU A 174 9.42 -10.73 20.44
C LEU A 174 9.58 -9.37 21.15
N ALA A 175 9.39 -8.26 20.42
CA ALA A 175 9.41 -6.92 21.00
C ALA A 175 8.26 -6.71 22.02
N LEU A 176 7.07 -7.21 21.73
CA LEU A 176 5.91 -7.14 22.63
C LEU A 176 6.08 -7.99 23.89
N ASP A 177 6.68 -9.18 23.74
CA ASP A 177 6.93 -10.11 24.83
C ASP A 177 8.15 -9.68 25.69
N GLY A 178 8.87 -8.63 25.30
CA GLY A 178 9.96 -8.04 26.08
C GLY A 178 11.29 -8.78 25.96
N ALA A 179 11.50 -9.52 24.86
CA ALA A 179 12.76 -10.23 24.60
C ALA A 179 13.95 -9.26 24.63
N GLU A 180 15.05 -9.67 25.29
CA GLU A 180 16.21 -8.82 25.54
C GLU A 180 16.79 -8.21 24.25
N ALA A 181 16.89 -9.02 23.19
CA ALA A 181 17.35 -8.59 21.86
C ALA A 181 16.52 -7.46 21.22
N TYR A 182 15.28 -7.25 21.68
CA TYR A 182 14.32 -6.29 21.13
C TYR A 182 13.81 -5.25 22.14
N GLN A 183 14.41 -5.15 23.32
CA GLN A 183 14.02 -4.13 24.33
C GLN A 183 14.22 -2.68 23.87
N TRP A 184 15.10 -2.47 22.89
CA TRP A 184 15.33 -1.15 22.28
C TRP A 184 14.14 -0.66 21.44
N VAL A 185 13.22 -1.55 21.04
CA VAL A 185 12.10 -1.21 20.17
C VAL A 185 11.04 -0.41 20.95
N LYS A 186 10.99 0.90 20.72
CA LYS A 186 9.95 1.80 21.23
C LYS A 186 8.83 2.02 20.20
N TYR A 187 9.21 2.12 18.93
CA TYR A 187 8.32 2.40 17.82
C TYR A 187 8.33 1.26 16.80
N VAL A 188 7.19 1.03 16.16
CA VAL A 188 7.06 0.17 14.99
C VAL A 188 6.50 1.01 13.83
N TYR A 189 7.14 0.96 12.67
CA TYR A 189 6.65 1.62 11.46
C TYR A 189 6.38 0.58 10.37
N ILE A 190 5.16 0.47 9.89
CA ILE A 190 4.76 -0.51 8.87
C ILE A 190 4.30 0.25 7.64
N ASP A 191 4.98 0.08 6.52
CA ASP A 191 4.65 0.67 5.22
C ASP A 191 4.20 -0.41 4.24
N ASP A 192 2.95 -0.33 3.79
CA ASP A 192 2.34 -1.18 2.77
C ASP A 192 2.62 -2.69 2.91
N PRO A 193 2.18 -3.33 4.00
CA PRO A 193 2.54 -4.72 4.32
C PRO A 193 1.94 -5.79 3.38
N ILE A 194 1.10 -5.38 2.42
CA ILE A 194 0.25 -6.27 1.62
C ILE A 194 0.21 -5.88 0.13
N SER A 195 1.25 -5.23 -0.38
CA SER A 195 1.30 -4.66 -1.74
C SER A 195 1.04 -5.64 -2.89
N SER A 196 0.86 -6.95 -2.63
CA SER A 196 0.53 -7.97 -3.65
C SER A 196 -0.35 -9.12 -3.14
N LEU A 197 -1.15 -8.91 -2.09
CA LEU A 197 -2.06 -9.94 -1.55
C LEU A 197 -3.48 -9.80 -2.10
N ASP A 198 -4.21 -10.92 -2.15
CA ASP A 198 -5.65 -10.91 -2.43
C ASP A 198 -6.47 -10.27 -1.28
N GLU A 199 -7.74 -9.96 -1.56
CA GLU A 199 -8.63 -9.28 -0.60
C GLU A 199 -8.85 -10.07 0.70
N HIS A 200 -8.88 -11.41 0.63
CA HIS A 200 -9.09 -12.26 1.79
C HIS A 200 -7.88 -12.18 2.74
N ASN A 201 -6.69 -12.34 2.18
CA ASN A 201 -5.43 -12.21 2.89
C ASN A 201 -5.23 -10.79 3.44
N ALA A 202 -5.62 -9.75 2.70
CA ALA A 202 -5.58 -8.37 3.19
C ALA A 202 -6.43 -8.17 4.46
N ILE A 203 -7.66 -8.71 4.49
CA ILE A 203 -8.53 -8.65 5.68
C ILE A 203 -7.91 -9.42 6.85
N ALA A 204 -7.46 -10.66 6.60
CA ALA A 204 -6.89 -11.53 7.61
C ALA A 204 -5.64 -10.90 8.26
N VAL A 205 -4.73 -10.37 7.44
CA VAL A 205 -3.51 -9.69 7.88
C VAL A 205 -3.84 -8.43 8.69
N ALA A 206 -4.79 -7.60 8.23
CA ALA A 206 -5.21 -6.40 8.97
C ALA A 206 -5.79 -6.75 10.35
N ASN A 207 -6.67 -7.76 10.41
CA ASN A 207 -7.29 -8.19 11.65
C ASN A 207 -6.24 -8.73 12.64
N HIS A 208 -5.36 -9.62 12.17
CA HIS A 208 -4.32 -10.21 13.00
C HIS A 208 -3.33 -9.15 13.51
N LEU A 209 -2.86 -8.24 12.65
CA LEU A 209 -2.01 -7.13 13.05
C LEU A 209 -2.66 -6.29 14.15
N ALA A 210 -3.95 -5.96 13.99
CA ALA A 210 -4.67 -5.18 14.99
C ALA A 210 -4.81 -5.93 16.32
N GLN A 211 -5.09 -7.24 16.30
CA GLN A 211 -5.14 -8.05 17.51
C GLN A 211 -3.78 -8.08 18.22
N LEU A 212 -2.69 -8.26 17.47
CA LEU A 212 -1.33 -8.29 17.99
C LEU A 212 -0.98 -6.99 18.71
N LEU A 213 -1.23 -5.85 18.06
CA LEU A 213 -0.90 -4.52 18.60
C LEU A 213 -1.81 -4.11 19.77
N LYS A 214 -3.02 -4.67 19.85
CA LYS A 214 -3.99 -4.44 20.94
C LYS A 214 -3.78 -5.33 22.17
N ARG A 215 -2.77 -6.23 22.17
CA ARG A 215 -2.49 -7.11 23.32
C ARG A 215 -2.37 -6.28 24.62
N PRO A 216 -3.00 -6.72 25.73
CA PRO A 216 -2.88 -6.03 27.02
C PRO A 216 -1.41 -5.87 27.42
N GLY A 217 -1.06 -4.69 27.94
CA GLY A 217 0.33 -4.39 28.32
C GLY A 217 1.24 -3.94 27.17
N SER A 218 0.78 -3.95 25.91
CA SER A 218 1.54 -3.41 24.77
C SER A 218 1.92 -1.95 25.01
N LYS A 219 3.23 -1.67 25.00
CA LYS A 219 3.81 -0.32 25.06
C LYS A 219 4.26 0.19 23.70
N LEU A 220 4.18 -0.65 22.66
CA LEU A 220 4.65 -0.30 21.33
C LEU A 220 3.78 0.79 20.70
N LYS A 221 4.46 1.79 20.15
CA LYS A 221 3.86 2.91 19.44
C LYS A 221 4.00 2.67 17.95
N THR A 222 2.88 2.58 17.24
CA THR A 222 2.89 2.07 15.86
C THR A 222 2.37 3.09 14.86
N VAL A 223 3.07 3.26 13.74
CA VAL A 223 2.55 3.92 12.54
C VAL A 223 2.32 2.85 11.48
N ILE A 224 1.14 2.85 10.88
CA ILE A 224 0.81 1.98 9.74
C ILE A 224 0.45 2.87 8.57
N SER A 225 1.29 2.90 7.54
CA SER A 225 1.02 3.59 6.28
C SER A 225 0.60 2.61 5.20
N THR A 226 -0.43 2.96 4.44
CA THR A 226 -0.86 2.12 3.33
C THR A 226 -1.59 2.87 2.22
N HIS A 227 -1.53 2.35 1.00
CA HIS A 227 -2.44 2.69 -0.10
C HIS A 227 -3.62 1.72 -0.23
N HIS A 228 -3.61 0.58 0.47
CA HIS A 228 -4.62 -0.45 0.29
C HIS A 228 -5.90 -0.11 1.08
N THR A 229 -6.98 0.15 0.34
CA THR A 229 -8.23 0.71 0.87
C THR A 229 -8.94 -0.19 1.89
N LEU A 230 -9.15 -1.46 1.52
CA LEU A 230 -9.80 -2.46 2.38
C LEU A 230 -9.02 -2.68 3.68
N PHE A 231 -7.71 -2.91 3.58
CA PHE A 231 -6.82 -3.05 4.72
C PHE A 231 -6.87 -1.84 5.65
N PHE A 232 -6.79 -0.62 5.12
CA PHE A 232 -6.93 0.60 5.91
C PHE A 232 -8.28 0.67 6.64
N ASN A 233 -9.37 0.29 5.97
CA ASN A 233 -10.71 0.29 6.58
C ASN A 233 -10.85 -0.74 7.70
N VAL A 234 -10.32 -1.95 7.51
CA VAL A 234 -10.31 -2.98 8.54
C VAL A 234 -9.54 -2.47 9.76
N LEU A 235 -8.34 -1.89 9.58
CA LEU A 235 -7.59 -1.28 10.67
C LEU A 235 -8.36 -0.13 11.33
N CYS A 236 -8.97 0.77 10.56
CA CYS A 236 -9.77 1.85 11.12
C CYS A 236 -10.90 1.33 12.02
N ASN A 237 -11.54 0.23 11.62
CA ASN A 237 -12.58 -0.43 12.39
C ASN A 237 -12.04 -1.11 13.65
N GLU A 238 -10.91 -1.81 13.54
CA GLU A 238 -10.27 -2.51 14.65
C GLU A 238 -9.70 -1.56 15.71
N PHE A 239 -9.27 -0.36 15.30
CA PHE A 239 -8.69 0.68 16.15
C PHE A 239 -9.65 1.82 16.49
N LYS A 240 -10.98 1.62 16.39
CA LYS A 240 -12.00 2.64 16.70
C LYS A 240 -11.70 3.40 18.00
N GLY A 241 -11.48 4.71 17.88
CA GLY A 241 -11.14 5.64 18.98
C GLY A 241 -9.69 5.57 19.50
N LYS A 242 -8.98 4.46 19.27
CA LYS A 242 -7.65 4.16 19.84
C LYS A 242 -6.47 4.59 18.97
N ALA A 243 -6.71 4.86 17.69
CA ALA A 243 -5.71 5.39 16.77
C ALA A 243 -6.07 6.81 16.29
N PHE A 244 -5.06 7.58 15.86
CA PHE A 244 -5.29 8.69 14.95
C PHE A 244 -5.43 8.16 13.52
N ARG A 245 -6.26 8.82 12.73
CA ARG A 245 -6.51 8.45 11.33
C ARG A 245 -6.22 9.66 10.47
N TYR A 246 -5.29 9.50 9.54
CA TYR A 246 -4.88 10.57 8.66
C TYR A 246 -4.89 10.14 7.20
N PHE A 247 -5.10 11.13 6.35
CA PHE A 247 -4.83 11.06 4.94
C PHE A 247 -3.64 11.97 4.60
N LEU A 248 -2.58 11.38 4.06
CA LEU A 248 -1.38 12.09 3.64
C LEU A 248 -1.47 12.44 2.15
N ARG A 249 -1.24 13.71 1.85
CA ARG A 249 -1.08 14.22 0.49
C ARG A 249 0.31 14.84 0.33
N ASN A 250 0.86 14.80 -0.88
CA ASN A 250 2.03 15.57 -1.26
C ASN A 250 1.64 16.60 -2.33
N ALA A 251 2.22 17.79 -2.24
CA ALA A 251 2.16 18.77 -3.31
C ALA A 251 3.30 18.52 -4.31
N PRO A 252 3.15 18.96 -5.58
CA PRO A 252 4.23 18.93 -6.56
C PRO A 252 5.49 19.68 -6.11
N THR A 253 5.32 20.69 -5.25
CA THR A 253 6.41 21.49 -4.66
C THR A 253 7.21 20.76 -3.59
N GLY A 254 6.87 19.50 -3.26
CA GLY A 254 7.55 18.69 -2.26
C GLY A 254 7.06 18.88 -0.82
N SER A 255 6.05 19.73 -0.60
CA SER A 255 5.38 19.87 0.69
C SER A 255 4.35 18.77 0.93
N TYR A 256 3.99 18.54 2.18
CA TYR A 256 3.05 17.50 2.61
C TYR A 256 1.86 18.10 3.35
N SER A 257 0.69 17.47 3.24
CA SER A 257 -0.51 17.87 3.97
C SER A 257 -1.12 16.65 4.66
N LEU A 258 -1.39 16.78 5.96
CA LEU A 258 -1.97 15.73 6.78
C LEU A 258 -3.41 16.10 7.13
N VAL A 259 -4.39 15.35 6.61
CA VAL A 259 -5.81 15.58 6.85
C VAL A 259 -6.32 14.59 7.89
N ASP A 260 -6.86 15.07 9.01
CA ASP A 260 -7.50 14.22 10.03
C ASP A 260 -8.84 13.67 9.51
N THR A 261 -8.96 12.34 9.51
CA THR A 261 -10.13 11.58 9.05
C THR A 261 -10.83 10.85 10.19
N SER A 262 -10.51 11.17 11.45
CA SER A 262 -11.08 10.52 12.63
C SER A 262 -12.59 10.74 12.78
N ALA A 263 -13.10 11.90 12.35
CA ALA A 263 -14.50 12.31 12.48
C ALA A 263 -15.37 12.04 11.23
N THR A 264 -14.77 11.60 10.12
CA THR A 264 -15.49 11.37 8.85
C THR A 264 -15.15 9.95 8.39
N PRO A 265 -16.12 9.11 8.02
CA PRO A 265 -15.80 7.85 7.35
C PRO A 265 -14.84 8.13 6.20
N PHE A 266 -13.74 7.40 6.10
CA PHE A 266 -12.83 7.56 4.97
C PHE A 266 -13.53 7.02 3.72
N LEU A 267 -14.12 7.94 2.95
CA LEU A 267 -14.83 7.62 1.72
C LEU A 267 -13.79 7.54 0.60
N HIS A 268 -13.25 6.33 0.39
CA HIS A 268 -12.24 6.04 -0.64
C HIS A 268 -12.62 6.57 -2.02
N HIS A 269 -13.89 6.43 -2.41
CA HIS A 269 -14.41 6.99 -3.67
C HIS A 269 -14.17 8.50 -3.77
N LEU A 270 -14.38 9.24 -2.68
CA LEU A 270 -14.23 10.69 -2.65
C LEU A 270 -12.76 11.10 -2.70
N ALA A 271 -11.87 10.33 -2.06
CA ALA A 271 -10.44 10.56 -2.15
C ALA A 271 -9.93 10.32 -3.59
N SER A 272 -10.31 9.20 -4.22
CA SER A 272 -9.98 8.90 -5.62
C SER A 272 -10.51 9.98 -6.57
N ILE A 273 -11.71 10.50 -6.31
CA ILE A 273 -12.26 11.63 -7.08
C ILE A 273 -11.38 12.90 -6.92
N ILE A 274 -10.94 13.22 -5.71
CA ILE A 274 -10.07 14.40 -5.48
C ILE A 274 -8.72 14.22 -6.20
N GLU A 275 -8.13 13.03 -6.14
CA GLU A 275 -6.87 12.73 -6.83
C GLU A 275 -7.01 12.84 -8.36
N LEU A 276 -8.08 12.28 -8.93
CA LEU A 276 -8.36 12.44 -10.36
C LEU A 276 -8.55 13.91 -10.76
N ASP A 277 -9.13 14.73 -9.87
CA ASP A 277 -9.26 16.16 -10.10
C ASP A 277 -7.91 16.90 -10.04
N GLU A 278 -7.06 16.60 -9.07
CA GLU A 278 -5.71 17.14 -8.96
C GLU A 278 -4.83 16.71 -10.17
N ALA A 279 -4.94 15.45 -10.61
CA ALA A 279 -4.23 14.93 -11.77
C ALA A 279 -4.70 15.58 -13.08
N GLN A 280 -6.01 15.82 -13.26
CA GLN A 280 -6.49 16.50 -14.47
C GLN A 280 -6.01 17.96 -14.55
N LYS A 281 -5.91 18.64 -13.38
CA LYS A 281 -5.52 20.05 -13.26
C LYS A 281 -4.03 20.23 -13.51
N SER A 282 -3.21 19.35 -12.94
CA SER A 282 -1.76 19.36 -13.11
C SER A 282 -1.29 18.83 -14.48
N GLY A 283 -2.14 18.06 -15.17
CA GLY A 283 -1.81 17.44 -16.45
C GLY A 283 -1.00 16.15 -16.34
N ALA A 284 -0.64 15.73 -15.12
CA ALA A 284 0.07 14.50 -14.82
C ALA A 284 -0.87 13.29 -14.90
N LEU A 285 -1.43 13.04 -16.08
CA LEU A 285 -2.38 11.95 -16.33
C LEU A 285 -1.67 10.71 -16.90
N TYR A 286 -1.84 9.57 -16.22
CA TYR A 286 -1.24 8.29 -16.56
C TYR A 286 -2.34 7.24 -16.78
N THR A 287 -2.05 6.20 -17.56
CA THR A 287 -3.01 5.12 -17.92
C THR A 287 -3.82 4.58 -16.73
N HIS A 288 -3.19 4.37 -15.57
CA HIS A 288 -3.86 3.89 -14.36
C HIS A 288 -4.96 4.81 -13.80
N HIS A 289 -5.02 6.08 -14.19
CA HIS A 289 -6.12 6.96 -13.81
C HIS A 289 -7.46 6.54 -14.45
N PHE A 290 -7.46 5.88 -15.61
CA PHE A 290 -8.68 5.29 -16.16
C PHE A 290 -9.23 4.17 -15.27
N ASN A 291 -8.37 3.31 -14.72
CA ASN A 291 -8.75 2.30 -13.73
C ASN A 291 -9.40 2.94 -12.50
N MET A 292 -8.80 4.02 -11.99
CA MET A 292 -9.33 4.72 -10.84
C MET A 292 -10.68 5.38 -11.14
N MET A 293 -10.84 6.00 -12.32
CA MET A 293 -12.12 6.59 -12.75
C MET A 293 -13.21 5.53 -12.85
N ARG A 294 -12.90 4.38 -13.48
CA ARG A 294 -13.84 3.26 -13.63
C ARG A 294 -14.31 2.75 -12.27
N ARG A 295 -13.38 2.49 -11.34
CA ARG A 295 -13.71 2.01 -9.99
C ARG A 295 -14.61 2.98 -9.23
N VAL A 296 -14.35 4.28 -9.36
CA VAL A 296 -15.21 5.32 -8.79
C VAL A 296 -16.61 5.28 -9.38
N MET A 297 -16.73 5.16 -10.71
CA MET A 297 -18.02 5.07 -11.39
C MET A 297 -18.78 3.79 -11.00
N GLU A 298 -18.11 2.65 -10.87
CA GLU A 298 -18.71 1.39 -10.40
C GLU A 298 -19.24 1.51 -8.97
N GLN A 299 -18.47 2.12 -8.07
CA GLN A 299 -18.93 2.36 -6.70
C GLN A 299 -20.11 3.35 -6.65
N THR A 300 -20.10 4.35 -7.54
CA THR A 300 -21.15 5.36 -7.64
C THR A 300 -22.43 4.77 -8.22
N SER A 301 -22.34 3.93 -9.25
CA SER A 301 -23.50 3.26 -9.85
C SER A 301 -24.19 2.33 -8.84
N ILE A 302 -23.42 1.54 -8.09
CA ILE A 302 -23.94 0.69 -7.01
C ILE A 302 -24.63 1.54 -5.94
N PHE A 303 -24.00 2.64 -5.49
CA PHE A 303 -24.58 3.50 -4.46
C PHE A 303 -25.89 4.16 -4.90
N LEU A 304 -26.01 4.48 -6.19
CA LEU A 304 -27.18 5.14 -6.76
C LEU A 304 -28.24 4.16 -7.32
N GLY A 305 -27.98 2.86 -7.27
CA GLY A 305 -28.89 1.84 -7.79
C GLY A 305 -28.99 1.80 -9.33
N LEU A 306 -27.92 2.17 -10.03
CA LEU A 306 -27.83 2.13 -11.49
C LEU A 306 -27.42 0.72 -11.96
N GLU A 307 -27.81 0.33 -13.18
CA GLU A 307 -27.54 -1.02 -13.71
C GLU A 307 -26.07 -1.22 -14.15
N ASP A 308 -25.40 -0.16 -14.64
CA ASP A 308 -24.02 -0.20 -15.15
C ASP A 308 -23.28 1.11 -14.78
N TRP A 309 -21.96 1.04 -14.57
CA TRP A 309 -21.11 2.22 -14.36
C TRP A 309 -21.14 3.18 -15.56
N ALA A 310 -21.37 2.67 -16.77
CA ALA A 310 -21.51 3.47 -17.99
C ALA A 310 -22.72 4.41 -17.92
N GLU A 311 -23.73 4.10 -17.10
CA GLU A 311 -24.84 5.02 -16.85
C GLU A 311 -24.37 6.32 -16.17
N CYS A 312 -23.25 6.28 -15.44
CA CYS A 312 -22.61 7.47 -14.89
C CYS A 312 -22.08 8.44 -15.95
N ILE A 313 -21.95 7.99 -17.21
CA ILE A 313 -21.45 8.77 -18.36
C ILE A 313 -22.60 9.29 -19.22
N ARG A 314 -23.78 8.67 -19.14
CA ARG A 314 -24.87 8.75 -20.13
C ARG A 314 -25.57 10.11 -20.27
N VAL A 315 -25.17 11.17 -19.54
CA VAL A 315 -25.85 12.48 -19.61
C VAL A 315 -24.88 13.66 -19.57
N ALA A 316 -23.86 13.65 -20.43
CA ALA A 316 -23.26 14.90 -20.90
C ALA A 316 -23.44 14.93 -22.42
N GLY A 317 -24.26 15.85 -22.91
CA GLY A 317 -24.78 15.89 -24.29
C GLY A 317 -23.76 16.03 -25.43
N ASP A 318 -22.47 15.86 -25.15
CA ASP A 318 -21.34 15.92 -26.10
C ASP A 318 -20.35 14.73 -25.98
N LEU A 319 -20.70 13.69 -25.19
CA LEU A 319 -19.89 12.48 -25.10
C LEU A 319 -20.50 11.36 -25.97
N ASP A 320 -19.71 10.86 -26.92
CA ASP A 320 -19.99 9.56 -27.55
C ASP A 320 -19.84 8.49 -26.47
N GLU A 321 -20.99 7.98 -25.99
CA GLU A 321 -21.10 6.96 -24.96
C GLU A 321 -20.35 5.68 -25.36
N ALA A 322 -20.49 5.25 -26.61
CA ALA A 322 -19.87 4.03 -27.09
C ALA A 322 -18.35 4.17 -27.21
N LEU A 323 -17.85 5.34 -27.57
CA LEU A 323 -16.42 5.66 -27.57
C LEU A 323 -15.87 5.77 -26.14
N SER A 324 -16.58 6.46 -25.26
CA SER A 324 -16.16 6.69 -23.86
C SER A 324 -16.14 5.39 -23.08
N LYS A 325 -17.16 4.54 -23.26
CA LYS A 325 -17.21 3.19 -22.69
C LYS A 325 -16.06 2.34 -23.20
N ARG A 326 -15.88 2.26 -24.53
CA ARG A 326 -14.77 1.52 -25.15
C ARG A 326 -13.39 1.98 -24.67
N MET A 327 -13.20 3.28 -24.51
CA MET A 327 -11.93 3.84 -24.10
C MET A 327 -11.64 3.57 -22.62
N ILE A 328 -12.63 3.70 -21.73
CA ILE A 328 -12.47 3.29 -20.34
C ILE A 328 -12.21 1.78 -20.26
N ASP A 329 -12.96 0.95 -21.00
CA ASP A 329 -12.73 -0.49 -21.02
C ASP A 329 -11.33 -0.84 -21.52
N LEU A 330 -10.89 -0.28 -22.65
CA LEU A 330 -9.57 -0.54 -23.23
C LEU A 330 -8.43 -0.08 -22.30
N MET A 331 -8.56 1.12 -21.73
CA MET A 331 -7.52 1.69 -20.87
C MET A 331 -7.54 1.10 -19.46
N SER A 332 -8.64 0.46 -19.07
CA SER A 332 -8.75 -0.21 -17.77
C SER A 332 -8.44 -1.71 -17.81
N HIS A 333 -8.65 -2.37 -18.96
CA HIS A 333 -8.39 -3.81 -19.16
C HIS A 333 -7.15 -4.11 -20.00
N GLY A 334 -6.50 -3.11 -20.61
CA GLY A 334 -5.21 -3.32 -21.25
C GLY A 334 -4.17 -3.76 -20.22
N ASP A 335 -3.14 -4.51 -20.66
CA ASP A 335 -2.00 -4.99 -19.85
C ASP A 335 -1.14 -3.87 -19.20
N TYR A 336 -1.70 -2.67 -19.01
CA TYR A 336 -1.14 -1.55 -18.28
C TYR A 336 -1.19 -1.84 -16.78
N SER A 337 -0.18 -2.58 -16.35
CA SER A 337 0.15 -2.82 -14.95
C SER A 337 0.09 -1.54 -14.12
N LEU A 338 -0.55 -1.60 -12.95
CA LEU A 338 -0.43 -0.59 -11.88
C LEU A 338 1.03 -0.29 -11.51
N TYR A 339 1.94 -1.21 -11.85
CA TYR A 339 3.38 -1.15 -11.56
C TYR A 339 4.19 -0.45 -12.67
N GLU A 340 3.62 -0.14 -13.84
CA GLU A 340 4.26 0.66 -14.90
C GLU A 340 3.33 1.79 -15.41
N PRO A 341 3.22 2.90 -14.67
CA PRO A 341 2.42 4.05 -15.11
C PRO A 341 3.06 4.72 -16.33
N ARG A 342 2.41 4.59 -17.50
CA ARG A 342 2.78 5.34 -18.71
C ARG A 342 1.99 6.63 -18.78
N GLU A 343 2.69 7.74 -19.02
CA GLU A 343 2.02 9.02 -19.26
C GLU A 343 1.13 8.90 -20.49
N MET A 344 -0.08 9.44 -20.41
CA MET A 344 -1.03 9.42 -21.51
C MET A 344 -0.58 10.37 -22.63
N MET A 345 -0.85 10.02 -23.88
CA MET A 345 -0.82 10.97 -24.99
C MET A 345 -1.86 12.07 -24.78
N GLU A 346 -1.63 13.27 -25.32
CA GLU A 346 -2.54 14.42 -25.11
C GLU A 346 -3.99 14.16 -25.55
N GLU A 347 -4.18 13.36 -26.61
CA GLU A 347 -5.50 12.91 -27.05
C GLU A 347 -6.24 12.13 -25.93
N ASN A 348 -5.55 11.16 -25.30
CA ASN A 348 -6.09 10.38 -24.19
C ASN A 348 -6.34 11.25 -22.95
N LYS A 349 -5.47 12.23 -22.67
CA LYS A 349 -5.68 13.22 -21.59
C LYS A 349 -6.92 14.06 -21.83
N ALA A 350 -7.15 14.53 -23.06
CA ALA A 350 -8.33 15.30 -23.42
C ALA A 350 -9.62 14.49 -23.22
N HIS A 351 -9.61 13.22 -23.64
CA HIS A 351 -10.73 12.31 -23.42
C HIS A 351 -10.99 12.05 -21.94
N PHE A 352 -9.93 11.77 -21.16
CA PHE A 352 -10.02 11.61 -19.71
C PHE A 352 -10.70 12.82 -19.06
N ARG A 353 -10.21 14.03 -19.34
CA ARG A 353 -10.74 15.30 -18.79
C ARG A 353 -12.22 15.47 -19.12
N ARG A 354 -12.61 15.19 -20.36
CA ARG A 354 -14.00 15.33 -20.82
C ARG A 354 -14.94 14.39 -20.07
N ILE A 355 -14.56 13.12 -19.94
CA ILE A 355 -15.36 12.12 -19.24
C ILE A 355 -15.43 12.44 -17.73
N PHE A 356 -14.30 12.79 -17.12
CA PHE A 356 -14.24 13.07 -15.68
C PHE A 356 -15.04 14.32 -15.29
N ARG A 357 -14.99 15.38 -16.09
CA ARG A 357 -15.81 16.59 -15.87
C ARG A 357 -17.30 16.30 -16.01
N ALA A 358 -17.70 15.51 -17.01
CA ALA A 358 -19.09 15.08 -17.16
C ALA A 358 -19.59 14.34 -15.92
N PHE A 359 -18.77 13.42 -15.38
CA PHE A 359 -19.07 12.69 -14.16
C PHE A 359 -19.27 13.62 -12.95
N LEU A 360 -18.34 14.56 -12.70
CA LEU A 360 -18.44 15.51 -11.59
C LEU A 360 -19.63 16.46 -11.71
N ASN A 361 -19.96 16.91 -12.93
CA ASN A 361 -21.10 17.79 -13.15
C ASN A 361 -22.45 17.10 -12.89
N ARG A 362 -22.53 15.78 -13.12
CA ARG A 362 -23.75 15.00 -12.94
C ARG A 362 -24.04 14.69 -11.48
N TYR A 363 -23.00 14.43 -10.68
CA TYR A 363 -23.13 13.96 -9.31
C TYR A 363 -22.60 15.02 -8.33
N PRO A 364 -23.45 15.61 -7.47
CA PRO A 364 -23.08 16.76 -6.64
C PRO A 364 -22.17 16.35 -5.48
N PHE A 365 -20.87 16.23 -5.75
CA PHE A 365 -19.84 16.13 -4.72
C PHE A 365 -19.62 17.50 -4.06
N ASN A 366 -19.13 17.52 -2.82
CA ASN A 366 -18.93 18.77 -2.07
C ASN A 366 -17.89 19.67 -2.78
N PRO A 367 -18.27 20.87 -3.29
CA PRO A 367 -17.37 21.73 -4.08
C PRO A 367 -16.13 22.19 -3.32
N LYS A 368 -16.20 22.28 -1.98
CA LYS A 368 -15.06 22.67 -1.13
C LYS A 368 -13.88 21.68 -1.20
N LEU A 369 -14.08 20.50 -1.79
CA LEU A 369 -13.04 19.50 -2.00
C LEU A 369 -12.27 19.72 -3.31
N PHE A 370 -12.74 20.61 -4.18
CA PHE A 370 -12.20 20.86 -5.51
C PHE A 370 -11.83 22.35 -5.68
N PRO A 371 -10.80 22.85 -4.99
CA PRO A 371 -10.40 24.25 -5.12
C PRO A 371 -10.03 24.57 -6.58
N VAL A 372 -10.64 25.62 -7.13
CA VAL A 372 -10.26 26.19 -8.43
C VAL A 372 -8.94 26.91 -8.23
N ALA A 373 -7.97 26.73 -9.14
CA ALA A 373 -6.73 27.50 -9.10
C ALA A 373 -7.09 29.00 -9.19
N PRO A 374 -6.42 29.90 -8.45
CA PRO A 374 -6.64 31.33 -8.63
C PRO A 374 -6.36 31.71 -10.09
N GLU A 375 -7.31 32.37 -10.73
CA GLU A 375 -7.08 32.99 -12.05
C GLU A 375 -6.00 34.06 -11.87
N ASP A 376 -4.95 34.00 -12.69
CA ASP A 376 -3.99 35.09 -12.83
C ASP A 376 -4.74 36.28 -13.47
N ASP A 377 -5.29 37.16 -12.65
CA ASP A 377 -5.78 38.50 -13.03
C ASP A 377 -4.59 39.39 -13.38
N ASN A 378 -3.85 39.04 -14.43
CA ASN A 378 -2.79 39.86 -14.97
C ASN A 378 -2.72 39.72 -16.50
N VAL A 379 -3.73 40.26 -17.18
CA VAL A 379 -3.55 40.78 -18.54
C VAL A 379 -3.99 42.23 -18.51
N GLY A 380 -2.98 43.08 -18.66
CA GLY A 380 -3.06 44.52 -18.50
C GLY A 380 -3.93 45.22 -19.54
N GLU A 381 -4.27 46.44 -19.14
CA GLU A 381 -4.93 47.50 -19.88
C GLU A 381 -4.54 47.59 -21.37
N GLU A 382 -5.55 47.84 -22.21
CA GLU A 382 -5.44 48.11 -23.64
C GLU A 382 -4.39 49.20 -23.96
N PRO A 383 -3.52 49.02 -24.98
CA PRO A 383 -2.83 50.13 -25.59
C PRO A 383 -3.75 50.80 -26.62
N THR A 384 -4.05 52.05 -26.34
CA THR A 384 -4.70 53.03 -27.21
C THR A 384 -3.98 53.12 -28.57
N LEU A 385 -4.71 52.87 -29.66
CA LEU A 385 -4.22 53.07 -31.03
C LEU A 385 -4.05 54.57 -31.32
N LEU A 386 -2.79 55.01 -31.39
CA LEU A 386 -2.38 56.32 -31.89
C LEU A 386 -2.69 56.44 -33.39
N GLN A 387 -3.51 57.44 -33.70
CA GLN A 387 -3.75 57.96 -35.04
C GLN A 387 -2.42 58.40 -35.70
N TRP A 388 -2.15 57.88 -36.89
CA TRP A 388 -1.30 58.55 -37.87
C TRP A 388 -2.08 58.68 -39.17
N GLY A 389 -2.64 59.88 -39.37
CA GLY A 389 -3.02 60.34 -40.68
C GLY A 389 -1.80 60.90 -41.39
N GLU A 390 -1.64 60.55 -42.66
CA GLU A 390 -0.91 61.37 -43.62
C GLU A 390 -1.84 61.65 -44.80
N ASN A 391 -2.17 62.94 -44.95
CA ASN A 391 -2.63 63.52 -46.21
C ASN A 391 -1.39 63.74 -47.09
N ARG A 392 -1.37 63.17 -48.30
CA ARG A 392 -1.24 63.91 -49.56
C ARG A 392 -1.35 63.00 -50.78
#